data_AF-A0A1Q8B239-F1
#
_entry.id   AF-A0A1Q8B239-F1
#
_cell.length_a   1.000
_cell.length_b   1.000
_cell.length_c   1.000
_cell.angle_alpha   90.00
_cell.angle_beta   90.00
_cell.angle_gamma   90.00
#
_symmetry.space_group_name_H-M   'P 1'
#
loop_
_entity.id
_entity.type
_entity.pdbx_description
1 polymer ?
#
loop_
_entity_poly.entity_id
_entity_poly.type
_entity_poly.pdbx_seq_one_letter_code
_entity_poly.pdbx_strand_id
1 'polypeptide(L)'
;MPRLCRLATLTLLGLMLVPNALGQCPNAIATVRGQIDNLPSSATQVGVTVVLKTPKGDFPKSTAVSDGRFTVDVSFSTLKSYTFLWGHRCSNLPKSVILKVTSADKTLAEKVLDFKKNFQEQPLNRYQAKQDLTIDVSKSSTGKR
;
A
#
# COMPACT_ATOMS: atom_id res chain seq x y z
N MET A 1 39.62 43.67 50.98
CA MET A 1 38.55 42.73 51.40
C MET A 1 37.24 43.51 51.32
N PRO A 2 36.19 43.08 50.58
CA PRO A 2 35.65 41.72 50.57
C PRO A 2 35.42 41.13 49.16
N ARG A 3 35.05 39.85 49.17
CA ARG A 3 34.85 38.93 48.07
C ARG A 3 33.45 39.10 47.46
N LEU A 4 33.34 39.34 46.15
CA LEU A 4 32.16 38.96 45.38
C LEU A 4 32.60 37.96 44.33
N CYS A 5 32.55 36.69 44.71
CA CYS A 5 32.74 35.58 43.79
C CYS A 5 31.56 34.64 44.01
N ARG A 6 30.91 34.30 42.89
CA ARG A 6 30.05 33.13 42.69
C ARG A 6 28.67 33.17 43.36
N LEU A 7 27.70 33.72 42.63
CA LEU A 7 26.34 33.18 42.61
C LEU A 7 25.74 33.42 41.22
N ALA A 8 26.10 32.54 40.30
CA ALA A 8 25.40 32.36 39.03
C ALA A 8 25.45 30.87 38.68
N THR A 9 25.02 30.02 39.62
CA THR A 9 24.85 28.59 39.39
C THR A 9 23.54 28.37 38.62
N LEU A 10 23.66 28.39 37.29
CA LEU A 10 22.96 27.53 36.34
C LEU A 10 21.53 27.09 36.72
N THR A 11 20.57 27.99 36.55
CA THR A 11 19.20 27.61 36.17
C THR A 11 19.13 27.57 34.65
N LEU A 12 19.13 26.38 34.06
CA LEU A 12 18.47 25.98 32.78
C LEU A 12 19.20 24.76 32.21
N LEU A 13 18.79 23.55 32.59
CA LEU A 13 19.02 22.38 31.74
C LEU A 13 17.92 21.36 32.01
N GLY A 14 16.71 21.69 31.58
CA GLY A 14 15.56 20.84 31.82
C GLY A 14 14.39 21.16 30.92
N LEU A 15 14.60 21.35 29.61
CA LEU A 15 13.49 21.43 28.67
C LEU A 15 13.92 21.23 27.21
N MET A 16 14.44 20.06 26.83
CA MET A 16 14.51 19.65 25.42
C MET A 16 14.31 18.13 25.26
N LEU A 17 13.33 17.54 25.96
CA LEU A 17 12.65 16.39 25.38
C LEU A 17 11.43 16.94 24.63
N VAL A 18 11.67 17.37 23.39
CA VAL A 18 10.60 17.47 22.40
C VAL A 18 10.36 16.05 21.93
N PRO A 19 9.24 15.38 22.27
CA PRO A 19 8.91 14.14 21.58
C PRO A 19 8.54 14.55 20.16
N ASN A 20 9.50 14.43 19.23
CA ASN A 20 9.21 14.39 17.81
C ASN A 20 8.41 13.12 17.52
N ALA A 21 7.12 13.15 17.84
CA ALA A 21 6.18 12.09 17.50
C ALA A 21 4.85 12.70 17.06
N LEU A 22 4.91 13.72 16.21
CA LEU A 22 3.90 13.89 15.17
C LEU A 22 4.13 12.79 14.13
N GLY A 23 3.94 11.53 14.55
CA GLY A 23 3.91 10.40 13.64
C GLY A 23 2.64 10.51 12.81
N GLN A 24 2.65 11.37 11.79
CA GLN A 24 1.68 11.29 10.71
C GLN A 24 1.75 9.85 10.18
N CYS A 25 0.59 9.22 10.02
CA CYS A 25 0.55 7.84 9.55
C CYS A 25 1.28 7.73 8.21
N PRO A 26 2.27 6.85 8.08
CA PRO A 26 3.02 6.73 6.84
C PRO A 26 2.10 6.22 5.74
N ASN A 27 2.35 6.66 4.51
CA ASN A 27 1.78 5.97 3.35
C ASN A 27 2.52 4.65 3.16
N ALA A 28 1.77 3.61 2.85
CA ALA A 28 2.29 2.29 2.55
C ALA A 28 2.21 2.01 1.05
N ILE A 29 3.01 1.07 0.57
CA ILE A 29 3.03 0.66 -0.84
C ILE A 29 2.81 -0.85 -0.90
N ALA A 30 1.80 -1.30 -1.64
CA ALA A 30 1.66 -2.70 -2.00
C ALA A 30 2.16 -2.93 -3.43
N THR A 31 3.20 -3.76 -3.57
CA THR A 31 3.76 -4.18 -4.84
C THR A 31 3.14 -5.50 -5.26
N VAL A 32 2.50 -5.48 -6.43
CA VAL A 32 1.86 -6.63 -7.05
C VAL A 32 2.60 -6.95 -8.34
N ARG A 33 3.11 -8.17 -8.45
CA ARG A 33 3.85 -8.66 -9.62
C ARG A 33 3.23 -9.93 -10.15
N GLY A 34 3.31 -10.12 -11.45
CA GLY A 34 2.74 -11.30 -12.06
C GLY A 34 2.93 -11.40 -13.56
N GLN A 35 2.35 -12.47 -14.09
CA GLN A 35 2.29 -12.81 -15.50
C GLN A 35 0.85 -13.13 -15.89
N ILE A 36 0.53 -12.83 -17.14
CA ILE A 36 -0.74 -13.11 -17.78
C ILE A 36 -0.51 -14.21 -18.80
N ASP A 37 -1.25 -15.30 -18.64
CA ASP A 37 -1.22 -16.44 -19.55
C ASP A 37 -2.49 -16.49 -20.40
N ASN A 38 -2.37 -17.11 -21.58
CA ASN A 38 -3.47 -17.31 -22.52
C ASN A 38 -4.16 -16.01 -22.96
N LEU A 39 -3.38 -14.95 -23.17
CA LEU A 39 -3.87 -13.72 -23.78
C LEU A 39 -4.39 -14.01 -25.20
N PRO A 40 -5.62 -13.61 -25.54
CA PRO A 40 -6.13 -13.82 -26.88
C PRO A 40 -5.29 -13.00 -27.87
N SER A 41 -4.95 -13.59 -29.03
CA SER A 41 -4.10 -12.94 -30.05
C SER A 41 -4.69 -11.64 -30.60
N SER A 42 -5.98 -11.39 -30.39
CA SER A 42 -6.69 -10.17 -30.74
C SER A 42 -6.64 -9.07 -29.66
N ALA A 43 -6.07 -9.36 -28.48
CA ALA A 43 -5.95 -8.40 -27.40
C ALA A 43 -4.92 -7.32 -27.75
N THR A 44 -5.41 -6.11 -27.97
CA THR A 44 -4.58 -4.91 -28.12
C THR A 44 -4.69 -4.08 -26.84
N GLN A 45 -3.60 -3.38 -26.48
CA GLN A 45 -3.55 -2.50 -25.29
C GLN A 45 -3.99 -3.20 -23.99
N VAL A 46 -3.30 -4.30 -23.65
CA VAL A 46 -3.56 -5.03 -22.41
C VAL A 46 -3.04 -4.23 -21.22
N GLY A 47 -3.91 -4.00 -20.25
CA GLY A 47 -3.61 -3.36 -18.98
C GLY A 47 -4.01 -4.22 -17.79
N VAL A 48 -3.39 -3.97 -16.64
CA VAL A 48 -3.78 -4.53 -15.36
C VAL A 48 -4.16 -3.39 -14.43
N THR A 49 -5.36 -3.47 -13.87
CA THR A 49 -5.84 -2.58 -12.82
C THR A 49 -5.86 -3.33 -11.51
N VAL A 50 -5.11 -2.83 -10.54
CA VAL A 50 -5.07 -3.33 -9.17
C VAL A 50 -5.86 -2.38 -8.29
N VAL A 51 -6.79 -2.91 -7.50
CA VAL A 51 -7.59 -2.14 -6.55
C VAL A 51 -7.36 -2.70 -5.15
N LEU A 52 -6.73 -1.91 -4.28
CA LEU A 52 -6.65 -2.22 -2.86
C LEU A 52 -7.93 -1.78 -2.17
N LYS A 53 -8.65 -2.71 -1.55
CA LYS A 53 -9.86 -2.45 -0.77
C LYS A 53 -9.48 -2.23 0.69
N THR A 54 -9.53 -0.99 1.17
CA THR A 54 -9.25 -0.67 2.59
C THR A 54 -10.53 -0.27 3.32
N PRO A 55 -10.58 -0.38 4.66
CA PRO A 55 -11.70 0.12 5.46
C PRO A 55 -12.05 1.60 5.25
N LYS A 56 -11.10 2.42 4.76
CA LYS A 56 -11.27 3.87 4.57
C LYS A 56 -11.41 4.30 3.12
N GLY A 57 -11.42 3.35 2.19
CA GLY A 57 -11.56 3.64 0.77
C GLY A 57 -10.79 2.68 -0.11
N ASP A 58 -10.98 2.85 -1.40
CA ASP A 58 -10.36 2.01 -2.42
C ASP A 58 -9.24 2.77 -3.10
N PHE A 59 -8.13 2.08 -3.38
CA PHE A 59 -6.97 2.66 -4.05
C PHE A 59 -6.74 1.90 -5.36
N PRO A 60 -7.29 2.37 -6.49
CA PRO A 60 -7.06 1.80 -7.80
C PRO A 60 -5.76 2.32 -8.42
N LYS A 61 -5.02 1.45 -9.11
CA LYS A 61 -3.89 1.81 -9.95
C LYS A 61 -3.82 0.89 -11.16
N SER A 62 -3.64 1.46 -12.33
CA SER A 62 -3.50 0.73 -13.58
C SER A 62 -2.08 0.81 -14.12
N THR A 63 -1.64 -0.26 -14.78
CA THR A 63 -0.38 -0.32 -15.53
C THR A 63 -0.60 -1.02 -16.87
N ALA A 64 0.23 -0.70 -17.85
CA ALA A 64 0.30 -1.46 -19.09
C ALA A 64 1.06 -2.77 -18.86
N VAL A 65 0.67 -3.81 -19.59
CA VAL A 65 1.37 -5.10 -19.58
C VAL A 65 2.45 -5.07 -20.66
N SER A 66 3.67 -5.41 -20.29
CA SER A 66 4.79 -5.60 -21.23
C SER A 66 5.22 -7.05 -21.21
N ASP A 67 5.29 -7.68 -22.39
CA ASP A 67 5.75 -9.06 -22.55
C ASP A 67 4.98 -10.08 -21.69
N GLY A 68 3.67 -9.84 -21.51
CA GLY A 68 2.81 -10.68 -20.66
C GLY A 68 3.06 -10.53 -19.16
N ARG A 69 3.99 -9.67 -18.74
CA ARG A 69 4.32 -9.43 -17.32
C ARG A 69 3.84 -8.06 -16.87
N PHE A 70 3.58 -7.95 -15.58
CA PHE A 70 3.20 -6.68 -14.96
C PHE A 70 3.83 -6.52 -13.58
N THR A 71 4.07 -5.27 -13.22
CA THR A 71 4.41 -4.84 -11.86
C THR A 71 3.63 -3.58 -11.56
N VAL A 72 2.92 -3.56 -10.43
CA VAL A 72 2.12 -2.42 -9.99
C VAL A 72 2.46 -2.11 -8.56
N ASP A 73 2.87 -0.87 -8.32
CA ASP A 73 3.03 -0.31 -6.99
C ASP A 73 1.82 0.56 -6.67
N VAL A 74 1.03 0.14 -5.67
CA VAL A 74 -0.16 0.85 -5.22
C VAL A 74 0.11 1.50 -3.87
N SER A 75 0.16 2.83 -3.84
CA SER A 75 0.27 3.60 -2.60
C SER A 75 -1.09 3.74 -1.93
N PHE A 76 -1.14 3.55 -0.62
CA PHE A 76 -2.36 3.74 0.18
C PHE A 76 -2.04 4.39 1.54
N SER A 77 -3.02 5.11 2.09
CA SER A 77 -2.88 5.72 3.42
C SER A 77 -3.16 4.70 4.51
N THR A 78 -2.26 4.58 5.49
CA THR A 78 -2.47 3.75 6.68
C THR A 78 -3.34 4.44 7.75
N LEU A 79 -3.70 5.72 7.56
CA LEU A 79 -4.53 6.47 8.50
C LEU A 79 -5.95 5.89 8.56
N LYS A 80 -6.32 5.40 9.74
CA LYS A 80 -7.68 4.94 10.03
C LYS A 80 -8.52 6.04 10.65
N SER A 81 -7.97 6.75 11.62
CA SER A 81 -8.67 7.82 12.33
C SER A 81 -7.68 8.70 13.07
N TYR A 82 -8.10 9.91 13.38
CA TYR A 82 -7.39 10.83 14.26
C TYR A 82 -8.34 11.31 15.35
N THR A 83 -7.82 11.41 16.57
CA THR A 83 -8.54 12.00 17.72
C THR A 83 -7.55 12.80 18.54
N PHE A 84 -7.94 14.01 18.97
CA PHE A 84 -7.08 14.92 19.71
C PHE A 84 -6.42 14.27 20.95
N LEU A 85 -7.18 13.45 21.69
CA LEU A 85 -6.71 12.81 22.93
C LEU A 85 -5.87 11.53 22.70
N TRP A 86 -5.98 10.87 21.55
CA TRP A 86 -5.33 9.57 21.29
C TRP A 86 -4.41 9.55 20.06
N GLY A 87 -4.18 10.69 19.43
CA GLY A 87 -3.33 10.82 18.26
C GLY A 87 -3.87 10.12 17.00
N HIS A 88 -2.96 9.80 16.08
CA HIS A 88 -3.26 9.12 14.82
C HIS A 88 -3.28 7.59 15.00
N ARG A 89 -4.33 6.93 14.48
CA ARG A 89 -4.42 5.46 14.43
C ARG A 89 -4.07 4.97 13.03
N CYS A 90 -2.96 4.26 12.88
CA CYS A 90 -2.42 3.84 11.58
C CYS A 90 -2.69 2.36 11.29
N SER A 91 -3.96 1.96 11.22
CA SER A 91 -4.38 0.56 10.99
C SER A 91 -5.32 0.40 9.80
N ASN A 92 -5.29 1.34 8.84
CA ASN A 92 -6.02 1.22 7.58
C ASN A 92 -5.26 0.33 6.58
N LEU A 93 -5.22 -0.97 6.87
CA LEU A 93 -4.62 -1.95 5.97
C LEU A 93 -5.69 -2.50 4.99
N PRO A 94 -5.30 -2.84 3.75
CA PRO A 94 -6.21 -3.47 2.81
C PRO A 94 -6.72 -4.81 3.37
N LYS A 95 -7.99 -5.12 3.09
CA LYS A 95 -8.58 -6.44 3.35
C LYS A 95 -8.38 -7.37 2.16
N SER A 96 -8.55 -6.83 0.95
CA SER A 96 -8.42 -7.57 -0.29
C SER A 96 -7.77 -6.73 -1.39
N VAL A 97 -7.24 -7.44 -2.38
CA VAL A 97 -6.68 -6.88 -3.61
C VAL A 97 -7.45 -7.46 -4.78
N ILE A 98 -8.05 -6.60 -5.59
CA ILE A 98 -8.73 -7.01 -6.82
C ILE A 98 -7.82 -6.69 -7.98
N LEU A 99 -7.47 -7.72 -8.76
CA LEU A 99 -6.72 -7.58 -9.99
C LEU A 99 -7.69 -7.74 -11.16
N LYS A 100 -7.71 -6.79 -12.07
CA LYS A 100 -8.50 -6.83 -13.30
C LYS A 100 -7.56 -6.71 -14.48
N VAL A 101 -7.58 -7.72 -15.35
CA VAL A 101 -6.92 -7.64 -16.66
C VAL A 101 -7.91 -7.04 -17.63
N THR A 102 -7.53 -5.97 -18.31
CA THR A 102 -8.38 -5.24 -19.25
C THR A 102 -7.71 -5.14 -20.62
N SER A 103 -8.49 -5.18 -21.68
CA SER A 103 -8.05 -4.88 -23.06
C SER A 103 -9.15 -4.10 -23.75
N ALA A 104 -8.80 -2.95 -24.34
CA ALA A 104 -9.76 -2.04 -25.00
C ALA A 104 -11.06 -1.84 -24.16
N ASP A 105 -10.88 -1.48 -22.88
CA ASP A 105 -11.94 -1.24 -21.88
C ASP A 105 -12.82 -2.45 -21.50
N LYS A 106 -12.52 -3.64 -22.03
CA LYS A 106 -13.17 -4.89 -21.61
C LYS A 106 -12.35 -5.59 -20.55
N THR A 107 -13.00 -6.01 -19.47
CA THR A 107 -12.37 -6.88 -18.46
C THR A 107 -12.27 -8.29 -19.02
N LEU A 108 -11.04 -8.75 -19.22
CA LEU A 108 -10.73 -10.10 -19.69
C LEU A 108 -10.66 -11.10 -18.55
N ALA A 109 -10.15 -10.68 -17.39
CA ALA A 109 -10.01 -11.52 -16.22
C ALA A 109 -10.12 -10.71 -14.93
N GLU A 110 -10.65 -11.32 -13.89
CA GLU A 110 -10.68 -10.75 -12.54
C GLU A 110 -10.21 -11.79 -11.51
N LYS A 111 -9.35 -11.36 -10.58
CA LYS A 111 -8.86 -12.19 -9.48
C LYS A 111 -8.90 -11.41 -8.19
N VAL A 112 -9.49 -11.99 -7.16
CA VAL A 112 -9.57 -11.40 -5.82
C VAL A 112 -8.63 -12.16 -4.89
N LEU A 113 -7.77 -11.42 -4.20
CA LEU A 113 -6.82 -11.95 -3.23
C LEU A 113 -7.11 -11.39 -1.84
N ASP A 114 -7.06 -12.25 -0.83
CA ASP A 114 -7.02 -11.81 0.57
C ASP A 114 -5.65 -11.20 0.86
N PHE A 115 -5.62 -9.97 1.37
CA PHE A 115 -4.37 -9.23 1.56
C PHE A 115 -3.50 -9.90 2.63
N LYS A 116 -4.08 -10.25 3.79
CA LYS A 116 -3.33 -10.82 4.92
C LYS A 116 -2.74 -12.19 4.58
N LYS A 117 -3.44 -12.99 3.78
CA LYS A 117 -2.98 -14.32 3.36
C LYS A 117 -1.89 -14.24 2.29
N ASN A 118 -2.03 -13.34 1.31
CA ASN A 118 -1.21 -13.33 0.11
C ASN A 118 -0.06 -12.30 0.12
N PHE A 119 -0.07 -11.34 1.04
CA PHE A 119 0.96 -10.30 1.13
C PHE A 119 1.78 -10.44 2.40
N GLN A 120 3.05 -10.10 2.31
CA GLN A 120 3.99 -10.03 3.41
C GLN A 120 4.46 -8.58 3.58
N GLU A 121 4.49 -8.13 4.82
CA GLU A 121 5.07 -6.84 5.18
C GLU A 121 6.59 -6.89 5.06
N GLN A 122 7.12 -5.83 4.46
CA GLN A 122 8.53 -5.55 4.26
C GLN A 122 8.90 -4.28 5.05
N PRO A 123 10.19 -4.03 5.30
CA PRO A 123 10.64 -2.80 5.91
C PRO A 123 10.10 -1.55 5.18
N LEU A 124 9.94 -0.46 5.92
CA LEU A 124 9.49 0.85 5.40
C LEU A 124 8.04 0.87 4.88
N ASN A 125 7.11 0.15 5.53
CA ASN A 125 5.68 0.11 5.19
C ASN A 125 5.40 -0.37 3.75
N ARG A 126 6.20 -1.33 3.29
CA ARG A 126 6.03 -1.95 1.98
C ARG A 126 5.37 -3.31 2.16
N TYR A 127 4.54 -3.69 1.21
CA TYR A 127 3.89 -4.99 1.19
C TYR A 127 4.17 -5.64 -0.16
N GLN A 128 4.61 -6.88 -0.14
CA GLN A 128 4.90 -7.63 -1.35
C GLN A 128 4.03 -8.87 -1.40
N ALA A 129 3.52 -9.20 -2.58
CA ALA A 129 2.89 -10.50 -2.78
C ALA A 129 3.90 -11.62 -2.45
N LYS A 130 3.47 -12.61 -1.66
CA LYS A 130 4.33 -13.75 -1.24
C LYS A 130 4.76 -14.63 -2.41
N GLN A 131 4.00 -14.58 -3.51
CA GLN A 131 4.23 -15.36 -4.72
C GLN A 131 3.92 -14.47 -5.93
N ASP A 132 4.63 -14.72 -7.03
CA ASP A 132 4.30 -14.12 -8.32
C ASP A 132 2.91 -14.59 -8.77
N LEU A 133 2.08 -13.66 -9.21
CA LEU A 133 0.70 -13.95 -9.57
C LEU A 133 0.61 -14.37 -11.03
N THR A 134 0.10 -15.57 -11.27
CA THR A 134 -0.34 -15.98 -12.62
C THR A 134 -1.84 -15.72 -12.78
N ILE A 135 -2.20 -15.03 -13.85
CA ILE A 135 -3.59 -14.79 -14.25
C ILE A 135 -3.83 -15.45 -15.60
N ASP A 136 -4.66 -16.49 -15.60
CA ASP A 136 -5.07 -17.19 -16.81
C ASP A 136 -6.38 -16.59 -17.32
N VAL A 137 -6.32 -15.89 -18.47
CA VAL A 137 -7.48 -15.22 -19.05
C VAL A 137 -8.56 -16.23 -19.44
N SER A 138 -8.17 -17.42 -19.92
CA SER A 138 -9.11 -18.44 -20.40
C SER A 138 -9.99 -19.04 -19.29
N LYS A 139 -9.44 -19.16 -18.06
CA LYS A 139 -10.14 -19.74 -16.90
C LYS A 139 -11.00 -18.74 -16.14
N SER A 140 -10.73 -17.44 -16.30
CA SER A 140 -11.40 -16.38 -15.54
C SER A 140 -12.81 -16.03 -16.04
N SER A 141 -13.26 -16.62 -17.15
CA SER A 141 -14.62 -16.44 -17.70
C SER A 141 -15.72 -17.14 -16.87
N THR A 142 -15.38 -17.82 -15.78
CA THR A 142 -16.34 -18.54 -14.92
C THR A 142 -16.45 -17.92 -13.54
N GLY A 143 -17.07 -16.74 -13.47
CA GLY A 143 -17.65 -16.17 -12.25
C GLY A 143 -19.12 -15.90 -12.47
N LYS A 144 -19.93 -16.95 -12.64
CA LYS A 144 -21.37 -16.87 -12.89
C LYS A 144 -22.13 -17.29 -11.62
N ARG A 145 -23.01 -16.38 -11.19
CA ARG A 145 -24.08 -16.47 -10.16
C ARG A 145 -23.70 -16.21 -8.71
#